data_AF-A0AAN8WCJ7-F1
#
_entry.id   AF-A0AAN8WCJ7-F1
#
_cell.length_a   1.000
_cell.length_b   1.000
_cell.length_c   1.000
_cell.angle_alpha   90.00
_cell.angle_beta   90.00
_cell.angle_gamma   90.00
#
_symmetry.space_group_name_H-M   'P 1'
#
loop_
_entity.id
_entity.type
_entity.pdbx_description
1 polymer ?
#
loop_
_entity_poly.entity_id
_entity_poly.type
_entity_poly.pdbx_seq_one_letter_code
_entity_poly.pdbx_strand_id
1 'polypeptide(L)'
;MEGSKEGRKGVLGIDAEIFEVTPFFHLVELKKSSGDTLEYQKMMKQDIRPALKDIVWTWQGDWQRQQQQQHEQEPQPSPAQPLQQQEQQQQKQGDEQQVLQPSFEVPAQVQSQDV
;
A
#
# COMPACT_ATOMS: atom_id res chain seq x y z
N MET A 1 27.98 19.65 8.93
CA MET A 1 27.29 19.33 10.19
C MET A 1 27.72 17.95 10.62
N GLU A 2 28.04 17.76 11.90
CA GLU A 2 28.49 16.47 12.42
C GLU A 2 27.51 16.02 13.53
N GLY A 3 27.19 14.72 13.55
CA GLY A 3 26.36 14.11 14.59
C GLY A 3 27.08 14.05 15.94
N SER A 4 26.33 14.00 17.04
CA SER A 4 26.92 13.85 18.38
C SER A 4 27.10 12.39 18.83
N LYS A 5 26.49 11.45 18.10
CA LYS A 5 26.54 10.02 18.38
C LYS A 5 27.41 9.32 17.35
N GLU A 6 28.26 8.43 17.82
CA GLU A 6 29.03 7.57 16.95
C GLU A 6 28.17 6.38 16.51
N GLY A 7 27.94 6.27 15.21
CA GLY A 7 27.26 5.14 14.59
C GLY A 7 28.23 4.00 14.28
N ARG A 8 27.72 2.93 13.65
CA ARG A 8 28.55 1.78 13.24
C ARG A 8 29.73 2.17 12.33
N LYS A 9 29.56 3.24 11.55
CA LYS A 9 30.55 3.74 10.58
C LYS A 9 31.21 5.04 11.04
N GLY A 10 31.34 5.22 12.36
CA GLY A 10 31.82 6.45 12.95
C GLY A 10 30.72 7.51 13.00
N VAL A 11 31.14 8.76 13.22
CA VAL A 11 30.23 9.90 13.35
C VAL A 11 29.64 10.29 11.99
N LEU A 12 28.33 10.54 11.97
CA LEU A 12 27.59 10.98 10.79
C LEU A 12 27.94 12.42 10.42
N GLY A 13 28.54 12.59 9.25
CA GLY A 13 28.84 13.89 8.64
C GLY A 13 27.87 14.21 7.51
N ILE A 14 27.41 15.46 7.47
CA ILE A 14 26.57 16.01 6.41
C ILE A 14 27.16 17.32 5.89
N ASP A 15 27.35 17.39 4.59
CA ASP A 15 27.74 18.60 3.88
C ASP A 15 26.50 19.27 3.29
N ALA A 16 26.50 20.60 3.28
CA ALA A 16 25.42 21.41 2.75
C ALA A 16 25.99 22.39 1.73
N GLU A 17 25.47 22.34 0.51
CA GLU A 17 25.83 23.25 -0.56
C GLU A 17 24.57 24.02 -0.98
N ILE A 18 24.73 25.33 -1.19
CA ILE A 18 23.63 26.21 -1.60
C ILE A 18 23.93 26.72 -3.00
N PHE A 19 22.96 26.52 -3.89
CA PHE A 19 23.03 26.97 -5.27
C PHE A 19 21.96 28.01 -5.52
N GLU A 20 22.36 29.15 -6.08
CA GLU A 20 21.41 30.14 -6.57
C GLU A 20 20.78 29.62 -7.86
N VAL A 21 19.44 29.48 -7.86
CA VAL A 21 18.68 29.14 -9.08
C VAL A 21 18.08 30.40 -9.68
N THR A 22 17.60 31.29 -8.81
CA THR A 22 17.17 32.65 -9.13
C THR A 22 17.50 33.57 -7.94
N PRO A 23 17.44 34.90 -8.08
CA PRO A 23 17.71 35.82 -6.96
C PRO A 23 16.82 35.60 -5.72
N PHE A 24 15.67 34.94 -5.87
CA PHE A 24 14.72 34.67 -4.79
C PHE A 24 14.65 33.19 -4.39
N PHE A 25 15.14 32.27 -5.24
CA PHE A 25 15.04 30.83 -5.01
C PHE A 25 16.41 30.19 -5.03
N HIS A 26 16.71 29.51 -3.92
CA HIS A 26 17.96 28.80 -3.71
C HIS A 26 17.66 27.31 -3.57
N LEU A 27 18.51 26.49 -4.17
CA LEU A 27 18.50 25.04 -3.99
C LEU A 27 19.53 24.69 -2.91
N VAL A 28 19.12 23.89 -1.93
CA VAL A 28 20.02 23.36 -0.91
C VAL A 28 20.23 21.88 -1.17
N GLU A 29 21.48 21.50 -1.45
CA GLU A 29 21.89 20.11 -1.58
C GLU A 29 22.51 19.64 -0.26
N LEU A 30 21.99 18.55 0.29
CA LEU A 30 22.54 17.91 1.48
C LEU A 30 23.16 16.58 1.09
N LYS A 31 24.46 16.41 1.38
CA LYS A 31 25.24 15.21 1.08
C LYS A 31 25.72 14.55 2.35
N LYS A 32 25.74 13.22 2.38
CA LYS A 32 26.41 12.49 3.46
C LYS A 32 27.91 12.46 3.19
N SER A 33 28.71 13.08 4.06
CA SER A 33 30.17 13.07 3.96
C SER A 33 30.84 11.94 4.73
N SER A 34 30.25 11.46 5.83
CA SER A 34 30.74 10.31 6.61
C SER A 34 29.60 9.56 7.32
N GLY A 35 29.90 8.43 7.98
CA GLY A 35 28.93 7.70 8.80
C GLY A 35 27.97 6.79 8.03
N ASP A 36 26.93 6.33 8.73
CA ASP A 36 26.00 5.32 8.21
C ASP A 36 24.85 5.91 7.38
N THR A 37 24.48 5.22 6.29
CA THR A 37 23.43 5.69 5.39
C THR A 37 22.04 5.62 6.02
N LEU A 38 21.74 4.61 6.86
CA LEU A 38 20.44 4.51 7.51
C LEU A 38 20.29 5.61 8.57
N GLU A 39 21.37 5.91 9.27
CA GLU A 39 21.42 7.03 10.22
C GLU A 39 21.19 8.37 9.50
N TYR A 40 21.86 8.59 8.36
CA TYR A 40 21.61 9.75 7.50
C TYR A 40 20.14 9.88 7.10
N GLN A 41 19.54 8.80 6.60
CA GLN A 41 18.14 8.80 6.18
C GLN A 41 17.19 9.08 7.35
N LYS A 42 17.50 8.57 8.54
CA LYS A 42 16.72 8.82 9.75
C LYS A 42 16.80 10.30 10.15
N MET A 43 18.00 10.88 10.20
CA MET A 43 18.22 12.28 10.52
C MET A 43 17.53 13.22 9.52
N MET A 44 17.59 12.88 8.22
CA MET A 44 16.87 13.62 7.19
C MET A 44 15.35 13.61 7.41
N LYS A 45 14.78 12.45 7.72
CA LYS A 45 13.32 12.29 7.87
C LYS A 45 12.78 12.84 9.18
N GLN A 46 13.50 12.68 10.29
CA GLN A 46 12.99 12.94 11.64
C GLN A 46 13.37 14.33 12.15
N ASP A 47 14.49 14.88 11.72
CA ASP A 47 15.02 16.13 12.28
C ASP A 47 15.09 17.24 11.21
N ILE A 48 15.81 17.01 10.11
CA ILE A 48 16.12 18.06 9.13
C ILE A 48 14.88 18.49 8.33
N ARG A 49 14.18 17.54 7.69
CA ARG A 49 12.98 17.87 6.88
C ARG A 49 11.90 18.56 7.72
N PRO A 50 11.56 18.08 8.93
CA PRO A 50 10.59 18.76 9.79
C PRO A 50 11.04 20.15 10.24
N ALA A 51 12.32 20.34 10.58
CA ALA A 51 12.84 21.63 11.02
C ALA A 51 12.86 22.69 9.90
N LEU A 52 12.90 22.27 8.63
CA LEU A 52 12.96 23.15 7.46
C LEU A 52 11.62 23.27 6.72
N LYS A 53 10.53 22.73 7.27
CA LYS A 53 9.21 22.67 6.60
C LYS A 53 8.66 24.05 6.18
N ASP A 54 8.97 25.10 6.94
CA ASP A 54 8.43 26.44 6.72
C ASP A 54 9.30 27.27 5.75
N ILE A 55 10.45 26.73 5.34
CA ILE A 55 11.44 27.39 4.47
C ILE A 55 11.53 26.69 3.12
N VAL A 56 11.50 25.35 3.12
CA VAL A 56 11.67 24.54 1.91
C VAL A 56 10.35 24.40 1.17
N TRP A 57 10.33 24.87 -0.06
CA TRP A 57 9.15 24.78 -0.94
C TRP A 57 8.78 23.33 -1.30
N THR A 58 9.77 22.48 -1.58
CA THR A 58 9.55 21.07 -1.95
C THR A 58 10.81 20.23 -1.73
N TRP A 59 10.65 18.96 -1.39
CA TRP A 59 11.74 17.99 -1.34
C TRP A 59 11.72 17.06 -2.54
N GLN A 60 12.91 16.65 -2.99
CA GLN A 60 13.04 15.63 -4.02
C GLN A 60 12.37 14.31 -3.56
N GLY A 61 11.49 13.78 -4.41
CA GLY A 61 10.78 12.51 -4.19
C GLY A 61 9.43 12.61 -3.47
N ASP A 62 9.01 13.80 -3.01
CA ASP A 62 7.73 13.94 -2.29
C ASP A 62 6.50 13.78 -3.22
N TRP A 63 6.65 14.07 -4.51
CA TRP A 63 5.58 13.96 -5.52
C TRP A 63 5.06 12.53 -5.71
N GLN A 64 5.88 11.50 -5.49
CA GLN A 64 5.46 10.10 -5.65
C GLN A 64 4.60 9.60 -4.49
N ARG A 65 4.72 10.16 -3.28
CA ARG A 65 3.95 9.71 -2.10
C ARG A 65 2.54 10.28 -2.04
N GLN A 66 2.30 11.48 -2.58
CA GLN A 66 0.96 12.08 -2.61
C GLN A 66 0.01 11.34 -3.57
N GLN A 67 0.52 10.81 -4.69
CA GLN A 67 -0.28 10.02 -5.65
C GLN A 67 -0.69 8.64 -5.11
N GLN A 68 0.09 8.06 -4.19
CA GLN A 68 -0.27 6.79 -3.54
C GLN A 68 -1.27 6.97 -2.39
N GLN A 69 -1.23 8.08 -1.66
CA GLN A 69 -2.17 8.32 -0.55
C GLN A 69 -3.58 8.72 -1.03
N GLN A 70 -3.73 9.29 -2.23
CA GLN A 70 -5.06 9.58 -2.79
C GLN A 70 -5.81 8.34 -3.29
N HIS A 71 -5.12 7.25 -3.64
CA HIS A 71 -5.78 6.01 -4.08
C HIS A 71 -6.24 5.10 -2.92
N GLU A 72 -5.83 5.36 -1.67
CA GLU A 72 -6.13 4.49 -0.53
C GLU A 72 -7.28 5.00 0.36
N GLN A 73 -7.97 6.09 -0.04
CA GLN A 73 -9.14 6.63 0.67
C GLN A 73 -10.48 6.48 -0.08
N GLU A 74 -10.51 5.80 -1.23
CA GLU A 74 -11.80 5.43 -1.83
C GLU A 74 -12.42 4.28 -1.01
N PRO A 75 -13.68 4.40 -0.53
CA PRO A 75 -14.35 3.29 0.12
C PRO A 75 -14.54 2.17 -0.90
N GLN A 76 -13.75 1.11 -0.74
CA GLN A 76 -13.91 -0.14 -1.49
C GLN A 76 -15.36 -0.62 -1.37
N PRO A 77 -16.13 -0.74 -2.47
CA PRO A 77 -17.43 -1.39 -2.40
C PRO A 77 -17.18 -2.85 -1.99
N SER A 78 -17.77 -3.26 -0.87
CA SER A 78 -17.71 -4.65 -0.42
C SER A 78 -18.25 -5.57 -1.54
N PRO A 79 -17.55 -6.64 -1.97
CA PRO A 79 -18.00 -7.46 -3.10
C PRO A 79 -19.22 -8.37 -2.81
N ALA A 80 -19.93 -8.20 -1.70
CA ALA A 80 -20.84 -9.23 -1.19
C ALA A 80 -22.31 -9.11 -1.63
N GLN A 81 -22.70 -8.15 -2.48
CA GLN A 81 -24.12 -7.95 -2.82
C GLN A 81 -24.72 -8.79 -3.98
N PRO A 82 -23.96 -9.41 -4.92
CA PRO A 82 -24.60 -10.19 -5.98
C PRO A 82 -25.22 -11.52 -5.51
N LEU A 83 -24.63 -12.17 -4.49
CA LEU A 83 -25.00 -13.55 -4.14
C LEU A 83 -26.40 -13.65 -3.50
N GLN A 84 -26.78 -12.66 -2.69
CA GLN A 84 -28.09 -12.63 -2.02
C GLN A 84 -29.27 -12.46 -2.99
N GLN A 85 -29.08 -11.72 -4.10
CA GLN A 85 -30.14 -11.57 -5.11
C GLN A 85 -30.33 -12.86 -5.92
N GLN A 86 -29.25 -13.62 -6.14
CA GLN A 86 -29.29 -14.87 -6.90
C GLN A 86 -30.02 -15.98 -6.13
N GLU A 87 -29.82 -16.08 -4.81
CA GLU A 87 -30.55 -17.04 -3.95
C GLU A 87 -32.06 -16.78 -3.92
N GLN A 88 -32.49 -15.51 -3.88
CA GLN A 88 -33.92 -15.16 -3.87
C GLN A 88 -34.61 -15.45 -5.21
N GLN A 89 -33.91 -15.31 -6.34
CA GLN A 89 -34.45 -15.70 -7.65
C GLN A 89 -34.56 -17.22 -7.78
N GLN A 90 -33.59 -17.98 -7.26
CA GLN A 90 -33.62 -19.44 -7.29
C GLN A 90 -34.78 -20.01 -6.46
N GLN A 91 -35.06 -19.42 -5.28
CA GLN A 91 -36.20 -19.84 -4.44
C GLN A 91 -37.54 -19.56 -5.10
N LYS A 92 -37.74 -18.39 -5.72
CA LYS A 92 -38.99 -18.10 -6.47
C LYS A 92 -39.21 -19.11 -7.61
N GLN A 93 -38.14 -19.52 -8.29
CA GLN A 93 -38.23 -20.46 -9.40
C GLN A 93 -38.43 -21.93 -8.94
N GLY A 94 -37.94 -22.28 -7.75
CA GLY A 94 -38.08 -23.60 -7.16
C GLY A 94 -39.50 -23.94 -6.73
N ASP A 95 -40.28 -22.96 -6.27
CA ASP A 95 -41.67 -23.17 -5.87
C ASP A 95 -42.59 -23.43 -7.08
N GLU A 96 -42.28 -22.91 -8.28
CA GLU A 96 -43.08 -23.17 -9.49
C GLU A 96 -42.83 -24.55 -10.13
N GLN A 97 -41.64 -25.13 -9.95
CA GLN A 97 -41.26 -26.41 -10.60
C GLN A 97 -41.67 -27.67 -9.83
N GLN A 98 -42.21 -27.53 -8.62
CA GLN A 98 -42.54 -28.67 -7.76
C GLN A 98 -43.94 -29.27 -8.00
N VAL A 99 -44.73 -28.75 -8.95
CA VAL A 99 -46.10 -29.24 -9.26
C VAL A 99 -46.15 -30.41 -10.26
N LEU A 100 -45.03 -30.82 -10.89
CA LEU A 100 -45.04 -31.95 -11.83
C LEU A 100 -43.88 -32.92 -11.60
N GLN A 101 -44.11 -33.96 -10.79
CA GLN A 101 -43.31 -35.19 -10.82
C GLN A 101 -44.23 -36.40 -11.00
N PRO A 102 -43.89 -37.34 -11.90
CA PRO A 102 -44.16 -38.74 -11.66
C PRO A 102 -42.84 -39.52 -11.52
N SER A 103 -42.80 -40.30 -10.44
CA SER A 103 -41.75 -41.23 -10.05
C SER A 103 -41.38 -42.21 -11.15
N PHE A 104 -40.08 -42.43 -11.38
CA PHE A 104 -39.57 -43.69 -11.92
C PHE A 104 -38.28 -44.11 -11.19
N GLU A 105 -38.46 -45.08 -10.30
CA GLU A 105 -37.49 -46.06 -9.82
C GLU A 105 -37.05 -46.91 -11.05
N VAL A 106 -35.81 -47.40 -11.26
CA VAL A 106 -35.11 -48.59 -10.71
C VAL A 106 -33.71 -48.72 -11.43
N PRO A 107 -32.88 -49.78 -11.27
CA PRO A 107 -31.85 -50.10 -10.25
C PRO A 107 -30.37 -49.97 -10.74
N ALA A 108 -29.41 -49.82 -9.82
CA ALA A 108 -28.00 -50.08 -10.10
C ALA A 108 -27.64 -51.54 -9.76
N GLN A 109 -27.30 -52.31 -10.80
CA GLN A 109 -26.76 -53.67 -10.73
C GLN A 109 -25.25 -53.64 -10.39
N VAL A 110 -24.90 -54.47 -9.40
CA VAL A 110 -23.69 -55.28 -9.16
C VAL A 110 -22.35 -54.92 -9.83
N GLN A 111 -21.28 -54.91 -9.03
CA GLN A 111 -20.00 -55.62 -9.24
C GLN A 111 -19.11 -55.37 -8.00
N SER A 112 -18.92 -56.38 -7.13
CA SER A 112 -17.95 -57.49 -7.20
C SER A 112 -16.77 -57.21 -6.26
N GLN A 113 -16.70 -57.99 -5.17
CA GLN A 113 -15.49 -58.20 -4.37
C GLN A 113 -15.08 -59.66 -4.57
N ASP A 114 -13.90 -59.87 -5.17
CA ASP A 114 -13.16 -61.12 -5.06
C ASP A 114 -12.20 -61.01 -3.88
N VAL A 115 -12.11 -62.08 -3.09
CA VAL A 115 -11.09 -62.32 -2.05
C VAL A 115 -10.37 -63.63 -2.37
#